data_AF-A0AAW1XJI6-F1
#
_entry.id   AF-A0AAW1XJI6-F1
#
_cell.length_a   1.000
_cell.length_b   1.000
_cell.length_c   1.000
_cell.angle_alpha   90.00
_cell.angle_beta   90.00
_cell.angle_gamma   90.00
#
_symmetry.space_group_name_H-M   'P 1'
#
loop_
_entity.id
_entity.type
_entity.pdbx_description
1 polymer ?
#
loop_
_entity_poly.entity_id
_entity_poly.type
_entity_poly.pdbx_seq_one_letter_code
_entity_poly.pdbx_strand_id
1 'polypeptide(L)'
;MQAIQSSTLRPRPARPAPKANALPQCHFQTRLQTRLLHRRLLRLRPQAREGSQEARGHHRPRPRLRLRQRCEFLLRQAPRWRERRRTHRPNDRRLDDCLRYAIVAGKKALEDADLGADNRPKLDKLRAGVLVGSGMGGLTVFSDGVHALIEKGHRKITPFFIPYAITNMGSALLAIDLGLWDRIIQSQLLVLLQIIVSMLPANHIRRGEADLMIAGGTEAALIPVGLGGFVACRALSQRNDDPKTASRPWDKARDGFVMGEGAGVLVMESLEHATKRGAPIIASTWEVNYINAHATSTLAGDLAEINAIKKVFKNTKEIKINATKSMIGHCLGASGGLEAIATVKAIQTGWLHPSINQFNPEPSVEFDTVANVKQQHEVNVAISNSFGFGGHNSVVAFSAFKP
;
A
#
# COMPACT_ATOMS: atom_id res chain seq x y z
N MET A 1 17.11 53.40 70.55
CA MET A 1 17.62 54.43 69.61
C MET A 1 17.41 53.88 68.20
N GLN A 2 16.27 54.10 67.52
CA GLN A 2 15.86 55.32 66.76
C GLN A 2 17.03 55.92 65.96
N ALA A 3 16.93 56.28 64.68
CA ALA A 3 15.88 56.29 63.66
C ALA A 3 16.58 56.23 62.28
N ILE A 4 15.91 56.02 61.14
CA ILE A 4 15.42 57.11 60.27
C ILE A 4 14.33 56.58 59.31
N GLN A 5 13.15 57.21 59.43
CA GLN A 5 12.09 57.57 58.48
C GLN A 5 12.06 56.91 57.08
N SER A 6 11.03 56.14 56.73
CA SER A 6 9.68 56.53 56.22
C SER A 6 9.66 57.21 54.85
N SER A 7 9.26 56.47 53.80
CA SER A 7 8.12 56.87 52.97
C SER A 7 7.61 55.69 52.13
N THR A 8 6.30 55.53 52.20
CA THR A 8 5.44 54.55 51.56
C THR A 8 5.33 54.76 50.05
N LEU A 9 5.56 53.71 49.25
CA LEU A 9 5.05 53.64 47.87
C LEU A 9 4.40 52.26 47.64
N ARG A 10 3.13 52.35 47.25
CA ARG A 10 2.12 51.30 47.06
C ARG A 10 2.54 50.27 45.99
N PRO A 11 2.02 49.02 46.04
CA PRO A 11 2.18 48.08 44.94
C PRO A 11 1.58 48.69 43.65
N ARG A 12 2.38 48.70 42.58
CA ARG A 12 1.92 49.13 41.25
C ARG A 12 0.69 48.29 40.85
N PRO A 13 -0.37 48.90 40.31
CA PRO A 13 -1.52 48.16 39.84
C PRO A 13 -1.12 47.25 38.68
N ALA A 14 -1.73 46.08 38.61
CA ALA A 14 -1.61 45.16 37.49
C ALA A 14 -1.86 45.92 36.18
N ARG A 15 -0.95 45.77 35.21
CA ARG A 15 -1.15 46.32 33.87
C ARG A 15 -2.46 45.75 33.30
N PRO A 16 -3.37 46.59 32.78
CA PRO A 16 -4.54 46.08 32.10
C PRO A 16 -4.11 45.33 30.84
N ALA A 17 -4.75 44.20 30.58
CA ALA A 17 -4.61 43.46 29.32
C ALA A 17 -4.80 44.43 28.13
N PRO A 18 -3.98 44.34 27.08
CA PRO A 18 -4.15 45.21 25.93
C PRO A 18 -5.53 44.95 25.30
N LYS A 19 -6.31 46.03 25.16
CA LYS A 19 -7.60 46.04 24.48
C LYS A 19 -7.45 45.45 23.08
N ALA A 20 -8.35 44.54 22.73
CA ALA A 20 -8.49 44.00 21.39
C ALA A 20 -8.76 45.15 20.41
N ASN A 21 -7.73 45.55 19.67
CA ASN A 21 -7.93 46.32 18.45
C ASN A 21 -8.38 45.36 17.35
N ALA A 22 -9.51 45.73 16.74
CA ALA A 22 -10.18 45.00 15.68
C ALA A 22 -9.21 44.56 14.57
N LEU A 23 -9.21 43.25 14.32
CA LEU A 23 -8.70 42.67 13.08
C LEU A 23 -9.57 43.18 11.91
N PRO A 24 -9.01 43.63 10.78
CA PRO A 24 -9.80 43.95 9.61
C PRO A 24 -10.43 42.66 9.08
N GLN A 25 -11.76 42.58 9.16
CA GLN A 25 -12.54 41.54 8.49
C GLN A 25 -12.45 41.72 6.97
N CYS A 26 -11.75 40.78 6.34
CA CYS A 26 -12.08 40.09 5.09
C CYS A 26 -12.92 40.83 4.02
N HIS A 27 -12.27 41.21 2.92
CA HIS A 27 -12.85 41.08 1.58
C HIS A 27 -11.81 40.45 0.64
N PHE A 28 -11.56 39.15 0.84
CA PHE A 28 -10.87 38.33 -0.16
C PHE A 28 -11.90 37.92 -1.22
N GLN A 29 -11.94 38.66 -2.34
CA GLN A 29 -12.69 38.24 -3.51
C GLN A 29 -12.00 37.03 -4.15
N THR A 30 -12.40 35.82 -3.77
CA THR A 30 -12.16 34.60 -4.55
C THR A 30 -13.05 34.60 -5.80
N ARG A 31 -12.72 35.46 -6.78
CA ARG A 31 -13.23 35.34 -8.15
C ARG A 31 -12.30 34.41 -8.95
N LEU A 32 -12.66 33.13 -8.97
CA LEU A 32 -12.68 32.26 -10.14
C LEU A 32 -11.64 32.56 -11.25
N GLN A 33 -10.35 32.28 -11.02
CA GLN A 33 -9.36 32.18 -12.11
C GLN A 33 -9.34 30.77 -12.73
N THR A 34 -10.48 30.36 -13.29
CA THR A 34 -10.62 29.16 -14.15
C THR A 34 -10.93 29.54 -15.60
N ARG A 35 -10.43 30.69 -16.08
CA ARG A 35 -10.77 31.20 -17.43
C ARG A 35 -9.62 31.72 -18.30
N LEU A 36 -8.35 31.47 -17.94
CA LEU A 36 -7.21 31.98 -18.73
C LEU A 36 -6.28 30.92 -19.36
N LEU A 37 -6.65 29.63 -19.31
CA LEU A 37 -5.95 28.58 -20.08
C LEU A 37 -6.80 27.90 -21.18
N HIS A 38 -8.04 28.36 -21.42
CA HIS A 38 -8.95 27.72 -22.39
C HIS A 38 -9.10 28.47 -23.73
N ARG A 39 -8.32 29.52 -23.99
CA ARG A 39 -8.40 30.31 -25.24
C ARG A 39 -7.13 30.34 -26.11
N ARG A 40 -6.11 29.53 -25.82
CA ARG A 40 -4.90 29.42 -26.66
C ARG A 40 -4.62 28.03 -27.25
N LEU A 41 -5.54 27.06 -27.12
CA LEU A 41 -5.41 25.71 -27.69
C LEU A 41 -6.50 25.35 -28.72
N LEU A 42 -7.17 26.34 -29.31
CA LEU A 42 -8.20 26.15 -30.36
C LEU A 42 -7.83 26.77 -31.72
N ARG A 43 -6.53 26.96 -32.00
CA ARG A 43 -6.06 27.42 -33.32
C ARG A 43 -4.83 26.64 -33.80
N LEU A 44 -4.95 25.32 -33.91
CA LEU A 44 -4.11 24.51 -34.81
C LEU A 44 -4.97 23.35 -35.33
N ARG A 45 -5.73 23.61 -36.41
CA ARG A 45 -6.19 22.57 -37.33
C ARG A 45 -5.05 22.25 -38.29
N PRO A 46 -4.64 20.99 -38.47
CA PRO A 46 -4.12 20.53 -39.75
C PRO A 46 -5.28 19.99 -40.59
N GLN A 47 -5.23 20.33 -41.87
CA GLN A 47 -6.19 19.99 -42.92
C GLN A 47 -6.42 18.47 -43.03
N ALA A 48 -7.69 18.09 -43.10
CA ALA A 48 -8.10 16.80 -43.62
C ALA A 48 -7.85 16.79 -45.14
N ARG A 49 -7.09 15.81 -45.63
CA ARG A 49 -7.16 15.34 -47.01
C ARG A 49 -7.84 13.98 -47.01
N GLU A 50 -8.90 13.89 -47.80
CA GLU A 50 -9.63 12.68 -48.12
C GLU A 50 -8.71 11.66 -48.82
N GLY A 51 -8.85 10.40 -48.42
CA GLY A 51 -8.08 9.28 -48.95
C GLY A 51 -8.64 7.97 -48.39
N SER A 52 -9.63 7.44 -49.10
CA SER A 52 -10.22 6.10 -49.04
C SER A 52 -9.34 4.97 -48.47
N GLN A 53 -9.90 4.16 -47.57
CA GLN A 53 -10.19 2.73 -47.78
C GLN A 53 -10.54 2.04 -46.44
N GLU A 54 -11.66 1.31 -46.44
CA GLU A 54 -12.05 0.37 -45.40
C GLU A 54 -10.95 -0.67 -45.19
N ALA A 55 -10.29 -0.63 -44.03
CA ALA A 55 -9.46 -1.72 -43.55
C ALA A 55 -10.17 -2.40 -42.38
N ARG A 56 -10.84 -3.53 -42.68
CA ARG A 56 -11.18 -4.56 -41.69
C ARG A 56 -9.87 -5.05 -41.07
N GLY A 57 -9.52 -4.52 -39.90
CA GLY A 57 -8.29 -4.84 -39.16
C GLY A 57 -8.58 -5.68 -37.93
N HIS A 58 -8.02 -6.87 -37.89
CA HIS A 58 -8.13 -7.90 -36.86
C HIS A 58 -8.14 -7.38 -35.40
N HIS A 59 -9.13 -7.84 -34.63
CA HIS A 59 -9.06 -7.87 -33.17
C HIS A 59 -7.87 -8.74 -32.75
N ARG A 60 -6.72 -8.13 -32.44
CA ARG A 60 -5.67 -8.81 -31.68
C ARG A 60 -6.21 -9.11 -30.27
N PRO A 61 -6.09 -10.35 -29.76
CA PRO A 61 -6.50 -10.66 -28.39
C PRO A 61 -5.66 -9.84 -27.41
N ARG A 62 -6.31 -9.29 -26.37
CA ARG A 62 -5.61 -8.57 -25.28
C ARG A 62 -4.69 -9.55 -24.54
N PRO A 63 -3.38 -9.24 -24.36
CA PRO A 63 -2.49 -10.12 -23.60
C PRO A 63 -2.95 -10.23 -22.14
N ARG A 64 -3.01 -11.48 -21.63
CA ARG A 64 -3.41 -11.81 -20.24
C ARG A 64 -2.19 -11.73 -19.32
N LEU A 65 -2.42 -11.50 -18.03
CA LEU A 65 -1.37 -11.33 -17.02
C LEU A 65 -1.33 -12.49 -16.06
N ARG A 66 -0.14 -12.86 -15.60
CA ARG A 66 0.03 -13.92 -14.60
C ARG A 66 0.93 -13.47 -13.46
N LEU A 67 0.60 -13.95 -12.27
CA LEU A 67 1.38 -13.85 -11.04
C LEU A 67 1.98 -15.23 -10.72
N ARG A 68 3.28 -15.33 -10.45
CA ARG A 68 3.89 -16.58 -9.95
C ARG A 68 4.51 -16.32 -8.61
N GLN A 69 4.05 -17.02 -7.56
CA GLN A 69 4.78 -17.11 -6.30
C GLN A 69 4.59 -18.39 -5.46
N ARG A 70 5.68 -18.87 -4.89
CA ARG A 70 5.87 -19.72 -3.71
C ARG A 70 6.34 -18.83 -2.53
N CYS A 71 5.43 -18.02 -1.97
CA CYS A 71 5.74 -17.07 -0.89
C CYS A 71 6.18 -17.70 0.43
N GLU A 72 7.27 -17.19 0.99
CA GLU A 72 7.51 -17.13 2.43
C GLU A 72 6.95 -15.81 3.01
N PHE A 73 6.22 -15.92 4.12
CA PHE A 73 5.68 -14.79 4.86
C PHE A 73 6.83 -13.98 5.51
N LEU A 74 6.93 -12.67 5.24
CA LEU A 74 7.80 -11.75 5.98
C LEU A 74 6.93 -10.85 6.88
N LEU A 75 6.37 -11.45 7.93
CA LEU A 75 5.80 -10.70 9.06
C LEU A 75 6.80 -10.60 10.19
N ARG A 76 6.82 -9.45 10.85
CA ARG A 76 7.62 -9.23 12.05
C ARG A 76 6.98 -9.85 13.31
N GLN A 77 6.50 -11.09 13.22
CA GLN A 77 6.08 -11.87 14.41
C GLN A 77 7.23 -12.68 15.04
N ALA A 78 8.46 -12.54 14.58
CA ALA A 78 9.62 -13.23 15.15
C ALA A 78 10.50 -12.28 16.01
N PRO A 79 10.84 -12.62 17.27
CA PRO A 79 11.62 -11.76 18.17
C PRO A 79 13.05 -11.40 17.73
N ARG A 80 13.54 -11.86 16.57
CA ARG A 80 14.87 -11.50 16.05
C ARG A 80 14.85 -11.55 14.52
N TRP A 81 14.69 -10.39 13.88
CA TRP A 81 15.00 -10.20 12.46
C TRP A 81 16.50 -10.48 12.22
N ARG A 82 16.85 -11.73 11.83
CA ARG A 82 18.23 -12.20 11.60
C ARG A 82 18.77 -11.93 10.18
N GLU A 83 17.97 -11.33 9.29
CA GLU A 83 18.32 -11.13 7.87
C GLU A 83 18.95 -9.76 7.52
N ARG A 84 19.54 -9.04 8.50
CA ARG A 84 20.41 -7.87 8.23
C ARG A 84 21.61 -8.17 7.32
N ARG A 85 21.84 -9.43 6.95
CA ARG A 85 22.99 -9.88 6.13
C ARG A 85 22.69 -10.08 4.63
N ARG A 86 21.44 -9.97 4.17
CA ARG A 86 21.08 -10.18 2.73
C ARG A 86 21.12 -8.91 1.88
N THR A 87 21.29 -7.74 2.49
CA THR A 87 21.61 -6.49 1.81
C THR A 87 23.14 -6.38 1.74
N HIS A 88 23.75 -6.72 0.61
CA HIS A 88 25.21 -6.73 0.42
C HIS A 88 25.86 -5.33 0.37
N ARG A 89 25.28 -4.30 1.00
CA ARG A 89 25.72 -2.91 0.86
C ARG A 89 26.35 -2.33 2.13
N PRO A 90 27.49 -1.62 2.03
CA PRO A 90 28.17 -0.95 3.15
C PRO A 90 27.31 0.07 3.94
N ASN A 91 26.17 0.52 3.39
CA ASN A 91 25.29 1.54 3.98
C ASN A 91 24.02 0.99 4.66
N ASP A 92 23.92 -0.33 4.87
CA ASP A 92 22.70 -0.97 5.39
C ASP A 92 22.21 -0.38 6.73
N ARG A 93 23.10 0.12 7.58
CA ARG A 93 22.74 0.73 8.88
C ARG A 93 21.92 2.02 8.78
N ARG A 94 21.99 2.74 7.65
CA ARG A 94 21.35 4.06 7.49
C ARG A 94 19.99 3.99 6.80
N LEU A 95 19.64 2.85 6.20
CA LEU A 95 18.36 2.67 5.53
C LEU A 95 17.19 2.69 6.52
N ASP A 96 16.04 3.15 6.06
CA ASP A 96 14.79 2.92 6.78
C ASP A 96 14.36 1.45 6.65
N ASP A 97 13.71 0.88 7.66
CA ASP A 97 13.20 -0.50 7.62
C ASP A 97 12.21 -0.70 6.47
N CYS A 98 11.42 0.33 6.13
CA CYS A 98 10.51 0.33 4.98
C CYS A 98 11.25 -0.01 3.67
N LEU A 99 12.45 0.54 3.49
CA LEU A 99 13.28 0.30 2.30
C LEU A 99 13.94 -1.08 2.34
N ARG A 100 14.37 -1.53 3.54
CA ARG A 100 14.94 -2.87 3.72
C ARG A 100 13.92 -3.96 3.36
N TYR A 101 12.68 -3.81 3.84
CA TYR A 101 11.61 -4.76 3.55
C TYR A 101 11.33 -4.85 2.05
N ALA A 102 11.30 -3.73 1.32
CA ALA A 102 11.14 -3.72 -0.14
C ALA A 102 12.26 -4.49 -0.87
N ILE A 103 13.52 -4.26 -0.49
CA ILE A 103 14.66 -4.92 -1.13
C ILE A 103 14.61 -6.44 -0.88
N VAL A 104 14.39 -6.85 0.36
CA VAL A 104 14.35 -8.27 0.73
C VAL A 104 13.16 -8.97 0.07
N ALA A 105 11.96 -8.39 0.15
CA ALA A 105 10.77 -8.98 -0.46
C ALA A 105 10.88 -9.06 -1.99
N GLY A 106 11.45 -8.05 -2.65
CA GLY A 106 11.67 -8.07 -4.09
C GLY A 106 12.66 -9.16 -4.54
N LYS A 107 13.74 -9.38 -3.78
CA LYS A 107 14.68 -10.48 -4.06
C LYS A 107 14.05 -11.84 -3.85
N LYS A 108 13.33 -12.04 -2.73
CA LYS A 108 12.61 -13.30 -2.49
C LYS A 108 11.60 -13.57 -3.59
N ALA A 109 10.87 -12.55 -4.05
CA ALA A 109 9.91 -12.69 -5.15
C ALA A 109 10.59 -13.11 -6.47
N LEU A 110 11.81 -12.64 -6.75
CA LEU A 110 12.58 -13.06 -7.92
C LEU A 110 13.14 -14.48 -7.79
N GLU A 111 13.72 -14.83 -6.65
CA GLU A 111 14.17 -16.20 -6.36
C GLU A 111 13.03 -17.19 -6.59
N ASP A 112 11.87 -16.85 -6.06
CA ASP A 112 10.64 -17.62 -6.17
C ASP A 112 10.07 -17.69 -7.60
N ALA A 113 10.28 -16.65 -8.40
CA ALA A 113 9.94 -16.65 -9.82
C ALA A 113 10.90 -17.50 -10.68
N ASP A 114 11.96 -18.09 -10.09
CA ASP A 114 13.10 -18.72 -10.75
C ASP A 114 13.97 -17.71 -11.55
N LEU A 115 14.03 -16.48 -11.04
CA LEU A 115 14.80 -15.34 -11.57
C LEU A 115 15.75 -14.78 -10.50
N GLY A 116 16.19 -15.64 -9.57
CA GLY A 116 17.19 -15.34 -8.55
C GLY A 116 18.59 -15.10 -9.14
N ALA A 117 19.62 -15.13 -8.30
CA ALA A 117 20.98 -14.73 -8.69
C ALA A 117 21.49 -15.40 -9.98
N ASP A 118 21.25 -16.70 -10.14
CA ASP A 118 21.77 -17.53 -11.24
C ASP A 118 21.02 -17.30 -12.57
N ASN A 119 19.73 -17.00 -12.51
CA ASN A 119 18.88 -16.83 -13.69
C ASN A 119 18.63 -15.36 -14.05
N ARG A 120 18.90 -14.42 -13.15
CA ARG A 120 18.76 -12.97 -13.36
C ARG A 120 19.54 -12.41 -14.57
N PRO A 121 20.75 -12.89 -14.93
CA PRO A 121 21.43 -12.42 -16.14
C PRO A 121 20.68 -12.70 -17.44
N LYS A 122 19.74 -13.67 -17.44
CA LYS A 122 18.90 -14.03 -18.60
C LYS A 122 17.73 -13.06 -18.80
N LEU A 123 17.48 -12.18 -17.84
CA LEU A 123 16.40 -11.19 -17.90
C LEU A 123 16.76 -10.08 -18.89
N ASP A 124 15.85 -9.79 -19.83
CA ASP A 124 15.93 -8.56 -20.61
C ASP A 124 15.65 -7.35 -19.70
N LYS A 125 16.73 -6.66 -19.31
CA LYS A 125 16.68 -5.51 -18.41
C LYS A 125 15.94 -4.32 -19.01
N LEU A 126 15.87 -4.20 -20.33
CA LEU A 126 15.14 -3.12 -21.02
C LEU A 126 13.62 -3.34 -20.98
N ARG A 127 13.20 -4.58 -20.68
CA ARG A 127 11.81 -5.02 -20.60
C ARG A 127 11.39 -5.44 -19.19
N ALA A 128 12.23 -5.18 -18.20
CA ALA A 128 11.92 -5.41 -16.79
C ALA A 128 11.77 -4.09 -16.03
N GLY A 129 10.77 -3.99 -15.17
CA GLY A 129 10.53 -2.82 -14.33
C GLY A 129 10.30 -3.16 -12.86
N VAL A 130 10.46 -2.16 -11.99
CA VAL A 130 10.25 -2.25 -10.54
C VAL A 130 9.23 -1.19 -10.10
N LEU A 131 8.23 -1.60 -9.33
CA LEU A 131 7.18 -0.75 -8.79
C LEU A 131 6.72 -1.23 -7.41
N VAL A 132 7.52 -0.97 -6.39
CA VAL A 132 7.21 -1.21 -4.97
C VAL A 132 6.87 0.11 -4.28
N GLY A 133 5.61 0.26 -3.85
CA GLY A 133 5.10 1.47 -3.21
C GLY A 133 5.16 1.42 -1.67
N SER A 134 5.08 2.59 -1.05
CA SER A 134 4.93 2.76 0.41
C SER A 134 3.92 3.89 0.67
N GLY A 135 3.11 3.76 1.72
CA GLY A 135 2.14 4.77 2.11
C GLY A 135 2.78 5.95 2.82
N MET A 136 3.71 5.67 3.76
CA MET A 136 4.33 6.68 4.62
C MET A 136 5.81 6.95 4.30
N GLY A 137 6.45 6.11 3.49
CA GLY A 137 7.87 6.22 3.16
C GLY A 137 8.78 5.84 4.33
N GLY A 138 9.97 6.42 4.35
CA GLY A 138 10.94 6.21 5.43
C GLY A 138 10.69 7.13 6.61
N LEU A 139 9.63 6.84 7.36
CA LEU A 139 9.16 7.72 8.44
C LEU A 139 10.15 7.79 9.61
N THR A 140 10.98 6.76 9.82
CA THR A 140 12.02 6.77 10.86
C THR A 140 13.08 7.79 10.51
N VAL A 141 13.60 7.73 9.28
CA VAL A 141 14.58 8.71 8.78
C VAL A 141 14.01 10.12 8.79
N PHE A 142 12.73 10.27 8.44
CA PHE A 142 12.04 11.56 8.51
C PHE A 142 12.00 12.10 9.95
N SER A 143 11.54 11.29 10.90
CA SER A 143 11.45 11.65 12.32
C SER A 143 12.82 12.02 12.90
N ASP A 144 13.85 11.22 12.64
CA ASP A 144 15.21 11.44 13.13
C ASP A 144 15.81 12.73 12.55
N GLY A 145 15.56 13.02 11.27
CA GLY A 145 16.03 14.25 10.64
C GLY A 145 15.35 15.50 11.17
N VAL A 146 14.04 15.44 11.46
CA VAL A 146 13.32 16.54 12.13
C VAL A 146 13.84 16.74 13.55
N HIS A 147 14.07 15.67 14.30
CA HIS A 147 14.66 15.74 15.64
C HIS A 147 16.06 16.38 15.61
N ALA A 148 16.91 15.95 14.68
CA ALA A 148 18.25 16.52 14.49
C ALA A 148 18.19 18.02 14.10
N LEU A 149 17.22 18.42 13.27
CA LEU A 149 17.01 19.82 12.90
C LEU A 149 16.66 20.68 14.11
N ILE A 150 15.72 20.22 14.94
CA ILE A 150 15.22 20.97 16.10
C ILE A 150 16.32 21.09 17.17
N GLU A 151 17.00 19.99 17.50
CA GLU A 151 17.97 19.99 18.61
C GLU A 151 19.33 20.56 18.23
N LYS A 152 19.79 20.31 16.99
CA LYS A 152 21.21 20.50 16.62
C LYS A 152 21.39 21.32 15.34
N GLY A 153 20.29 21.76 14.73
CA GLY A 153 20.29 22.54 13.49
C GLY A 153 20.54 21.73 12.22
N HIS A 154 20.28 22.35 11.07
CA HIS A 154 20.29 21.70 9.76
C HIS A 154 21.62 21.02 9.39
N ARG A 155 22.76 21.47 9.92
CA ARG A 155 24.09 20.91 9.67
C ARG A 155 24.26 19.48 10.20
N LYS A 156 23.39 19.01 11.10
CA LYS A 156 23.40 17.65 11.64
C LYS A 156 22.44 16.68 10.95
N ILE A 157 21.67 17.16 9.97
CA ILE A 157 20.84 16.29 9.15
C ILE A 157 21.74 15.44 8.24
N THR A 158 21.48 14.13 8.20
CA THR A 158 22.20 13.23 7.29
C THR A 158 21.94 13.60 5.82
N PRO A 159 22.96 13.58 4.94
CA PRO A 159 22.76 13.76 3.49
C PRO A 159 21.78 12.76 2.87
N PHE A 160 21.54 11.63 3.54
CA PHE A 160 20.60 10.59 3.13
C PHE A 160 19.16 10.81 3.62
N PHE A 161 18.88 11.94 4.28
CA PHE A 161 17.56 12.24 4.85
C PHE A 161 16.45 12.19 3.79
N ILE A 162 16.55 13.04 2.75
CA ILE A 162 15.55 13.07 1.69
C ILE A 162 15.52 11.75 0.91
N PRO A 163 16.65 11.21 0.41
CA PRO A 163 16.63 9.96 -0.34
C PRO A 163 15.97 8.82 0.42
N TYR A 164 16.20 8.67 1.73
CA TYR A 164 15.64 7.54 2.48
C TYR A 164 14.27 7.81 3.08
N ALA A 165 13.79 9.05 3.10
CA ALA A 165 12.43 9.37 3.54
C ALA A 165 11.37 9.22 2.43
N ILE A 166 11.72 9.47 1.17
CA ILE A 166 10.75 9.50 0.06
C ILE A 166 10.19 8.11 -0.30
N THR A 167 8.90 8.08 -0.64
CA THR A 167 8.09 6.86 -0.82
C THR A 167 8.51 5.98 -2.00
N ASN A 168 9.14 6.56 -3.03
CA ASN A 168 9.60 5.84 -4.22
C ASN A 168 10.96 5.16 -4.04
N MET A 169 11.67 5.44 -2.94
CA MET A 169 13.05 4.96 -2.78
C MET A 169 13.12 3.44 -2.66
N GLY A 170 12.08 2.76 -2.16
CA GLY A 170 12.05 1.29 -2.11
C GLY A 170 12.18 0.67 -3.50
N SER A 171 11.44 1.21 -4.47
CA SER A 171 11.54 0.81 -5.89
C SER A 171 12.91 1.11 -6.47
N ALA A 172 13.41 2.33 -6.24
CA ALA A 172 14.68 2.78 -6.80
C ALA A 172 15.85 1.95 -6.28
N LEU A 173 15.94 1.73 -4.96
CA LEU A 173 17.02 0.94 -4.37
C LEU A 173 16.98 -0.51 -4.81
N LEU A 174 15.78 -1.11 -4.93
CA LEU A 174 15.63 -2.45 -5.48
C LEU A 174 16.08 -2.51 -6.95
N ALA A 175 15.67 -1.55 -7.78
CA ALA A 175 16.11 -1.48 -9.18
C ALA A 175 17.64 -1.33 -9.31
N ILE A 176 18.25 -0.46 -8.51
CA ILE A 176 19.71 -0.26 -8.43
C ILE A 176 20.40 -1.56 -7.99
N ASP A 177 19.81 -2.30 -7.05
CA ASP A 177 20.39 -3.57 -6.57
C ASP A 177 20.27 -4.72 -7.55
N LEU A 178 19.26 -4.68 -8.41
CA LEU A 178 19.05 -5.66 -9.46
C LEU A 178 19.73 -5.27 -10.78
N GLY A 179 20.23 -4.04 -10.89
CA GLY A 179 20.83 -3.49 -12.11
C GLY A 179 19.79 -3.19 -13.21
N LEU A 180 18.58 -2.80 -12.82
CA LEU A 180 17.44 -2.48 -13.70
C LEU A 180 17.30 -0.96 -13.90
N TRP A 181 18.30 -0.35 -14.54
CA TRP A 181 18.48 1.11 -14.58
C TRP A 181 17.53 1.83 -15.55
N ASP A 182 17.12 1.18 -16.64
CA ASP A 182 16.56 1.87 -17.81
C ASP A 182 15.02 2.05 -17.77
N ARG A 183 14.30 1.36 -16.87
CA ARG A 183 12.85 1.52 -16.69
C ARG A 183 12.42 1.50 -15.22
N ILE A 184 12.73 2.57 -14.51
CA ILE A 184 12.03 2.88 -13.27
C ILE A 184 10.71 3.57 -13.64
N ILE A 185 9.61 2.81 -13.72
CA ILE A 185 8.27 3.41 -13.82
C ILE A 185 7.96 4.03 -12.46
N GLN A 186 7.83 5.36 -12.42
CA GLN A 186 7.56 6.12 -11.21
C GLN A 186 6.13 6.64 -11.25
N SER A 187 5.22 6.04 -10.47
CA SER A 187 3.89 6.61 -10.23
C SER A 187 3.79 7.07 -8.77
N GLN A 188 3.85 8.38 -8.57
CA GLN A 188 3.65 9.04 -7.26
C GLN A 188 2.16 9.26 -7.03
N LEU A 189 1.47 8.27 -6.48
CA LEU A 189 0.12 8.45 -5.92
C LEU A 189 0.14 8.01 -4.46
N LEU A 190 -0.12 8.96 -3.58
CA LEU A 190 -0.30 8.77 -2.14
C LEU A 190 -1.43 7.76 -1.89
N VAL A 191 -1.20 6.87 -0.90
CA VAL A 191 -2.19 5.99 -0.26
C VAL A 191 -2.97 5.08 -1.23
N LEU A 192 -2.30 4.28 -2.06
CA LEU A 192 -2.93 3.12 -2.69
C LEU A 192 -1.94 2.01 -3.03
N LEU A 193 -2.05 0.88 -2.31
CA LEU A 193 -1.04 -0.19 -2.36
C LEU A 193 -1.53 -1.44 -3.05
N GLN A 194 -2.65 -1.34 -3.76
CA GLN A 194 -3.15 -2.40 -4.62
C GLN A 194 -3.13 -1.98 -6.10
N ILE A 195 -3.36 -0.70 -6.45
CA ILE A 195 -3.20 -0.17 -7.82
C ILE A 195 -1.75 -0.32 -8.32
N ILE A 196 -0.78 -0.04 -7.44
CA ILE A 196 0.65 -0.21 -7.69
C ILE A 196 0.99 -1.70 -7.85
N VAL A 197 0.43 -2.57 -7.01
CA VAL A 197 0.77 -4.00 -7.00
C VAL A 197 0.25 -4.76 -8.22
N SER A 198 -0.82 -4.31 -8.89
CA SER A 198 -1.47 -5.16 -9.89
C SER A 198 -2.09 -4.48 -11.11
N MET A 199 -2.33 -3.16 -11.13
CA MET A 199 -2.97 -2.50 -12.29
C MET A 199 -1.97 -1.75 -13.15
N LEU A 200 -1.09 -0.94 -12.55
CA LEU A 200 -0.07 -0.18 -13.30
C LEU A 200 0.94 -1.12 -13.98
N PRO A 201 1.61 -2.03 -13.26
CA PRO A 201 2.58 -2.93 -13.89
C PRO A 201 1.94 -3.90 -14.88
N ALA A 202 0.75 -4.37 -14.55
CA ALA A 202 -0.12 -5.10 -15.45
C ALA A 202 -0.40 -4.34 -16.74
N ASN A 203 -0.69 -3.04 -16.66
CA ASN A 203 -0.93 -2.21 -17.83
C ASN A 203 0.35 -1.99 -18.65
N HIS A 204 1.51 -1.81 -18.02
CA HIS A 204 2.80 -1.76 -18.73
C HIS A 204 3.03 -3.05 -19.53
N ILE A 205 2.76 -4.19 -18.92
CA ILE A 205 2.82 -5.48 -19.61
C ILE A 205 1.76 -5.58 -20.72
N ARG A 206 0.50 -5.21 -20.45
CA ARG A 206 -0.60 -5.29 -21.43
C ARG A 206 -0.40 -4.38 -22.64
N ARG A 207 0.31 -3.25 -22.45
CA ARG A 207 0.66 -2.29 -23.49
C ARG A 207 1.94 -2.69 -24.25
N GLY A 208 2.60 -3.78 -23.86
CA GLY A 208 3.86 -4.23 -24.44
C GLY A 208 5.07 -3.40 -24.02
N GLU A 209 4.95 -2.54 -23.01
CA GLU A 209 6.01 -1.64 -22.53
C GLU A 209 7.04 -2.38 -21.65
N ALA A 210 6.64 -3.48 -21.02
CA ALA A 210 7.48 -4.37 -20.22
C ALA A 210 7.04 -5.84 -20.42
N ASP A 211 7.96 -6.77 -20.25
CA ASP A 211 7.65 -8.20 -20.15
C ASP A 211 7.60 -8.68 -18.71
N LEU A 212 8.32 -8.03 -17.81
CA LEU A 212 8.40 -8.40 -16.41
C LEU A 212 8.27 -7.17 -15.51
N MET A 213 7.48 -7.29 -14.45
CA MET A 213 7.34 -6.25 -13.44
C MET A 213 7.45 -6.84 -12.04
N ILE A 214 8.35 -6.28 -11.23
CA ILE A 214 8.47 -6.55 -9.81
C ILE A 214 7.64 -5.50 -9.08
N ALA A 215 6.47 -5.86 -8.55
CA ALA A 215 5.56 -4.88 -7.96
C ALA A 215 5.00 -5.28 -6.62
N GLY A 216 4.84 -4.31 -5.72
CA GLY A 216 4.60 -4.60 -4.32
C GLY A 216 4.20 -3.39 -3.49
N GLY A 217 3.96 -3.66 -2.21
CA GLY A 217 3.83 -2.67 -1.16
C GLY A 217 4.80 -2.96 -0.02
N THR A 218 5.29 -1.92 0.64
CA THR A 218 6.12 -2.00 1.84
C THR A 218 5.68 -0.95 2.86
N GLU A 219 5.81 -1.25 4.15
CA GLU A 219 5.65 -0.27 5.22
C GLU A 219 6.41 -0.62 6.49
N ALA A 220 6.93 0.40 7.17
CA ALA A 220 7.52 0.30 8.51
C ALA A 220 7.11 1.52 9.38
N ALA A 221 5.81 1.79 9.51
CA ALA A 221 5.28 2.95 10.22
C ALA A 221 5.08 2.75 11.73
N LEU A 222 5.50 1.60 12.28
CA LEU A 222 5.43 1.27 13.71
C LEU A 222 6.52 2.01 14.52
N ILE A 223 6.44 3.34 14.53
CA ILE A 223 7.30 4.26 15.28
C ILE A 223 6.45 5.31 16.00
N PRO A 224 6.97 6.03 17.02
CA PRO A 224 6.16 6.94 17.85
C PRO A 224 5.35 7.97 17.06
N VAL A 225 5.93 8.61 16.03
CA VAL A 225 5.21 9.60 15.22
C VAL A 225 4.13 8.96 14.35
N GLY A 226 4.39 7.76 13.81
CA GLY A 226 3.41 7.01 13.02
C GLY A 226 2.22 6.57 13.88
N LEU A 227 2.51 5.94 15.02
CA LEU A 227 1.49 5.52 15.98
C LEU A 227 0.71 6.74 16.51
N GLY A 228 1.41 7.79 16.93
CA GLY A 228 0.82 9.01 17.47
C GLY A 228 -0.14 9.69 16.49
N GLY A 229 0.19 9.72 15.19
CA GLY A 229 -0.70 10.25 14.15
C GLY A 229 -2.02 9.48 14.05
N PHE A 230 -1.97 8.14 14.03
CA PHE A 230 -3.18 7.33 13.94
C PHE A 230 -3.98 7.28 15.25
N VAL A 231 -3.32 7.40 16.41
CA VAL A 231 -3.99 7.63 17.70
C VAL A 231 -4.75 8.96 17.69
N ALA A 232 -4.13 10.04 17.20
CA ALA A 232 -4.74 11.36 17.14
C ALA A 232 -6.02 11.39 16.28
N CYS A 233 -6.03 10.64 15.17
CA CYS A 233 -7.21 10.48 14.32
C CYS A 233 -8.21 9.43 14.82
N ARG A 234 -7.98 8.82 15.99
CA ARG A 234 -8.84 7.79 16.61
C ARG A 234 -9.10 6.59 15.70
N ALA A 235 -8.09 6.19 14.93
CA ALA A 235 -8.22 5.11 13.95
C ALA A 235 -7.80 3.73 14.49
N LEU A 236 -7.02 3.70 15.58
CA LEU A 236 -6.49 2.49 16.17
C LEU A 236 -7.42 1.90 17.23
N SER A 237 -7.42 0.57 17.35
CA SER A 237 -8.00 -0.11 18.50
C SER A 237 -7.35 0.38 19.80
N GLN A 238 -8.14 0.51 20.86
CA GLN A 238 -7.67 0.92 22.20
C GLN A 238 -7.55 -0.25 23.17
N ARG A 239 -7.73 -1.49 22.68
CA ARG A 239 -7.66 -2.73 23.46
C ARG A 239 -6.22 -3.11 23.81
N ASN A 240 -5.61 -2.32 24.68
CA ASN A 240 -4.24 -2.51 25.15
C ASN A 240 -4.12 -3.62 26.22
N ASP A 241 -5.24 -3.92 26.89
CA ASP A 241 -5.39 -4.98 27.88
C ASP A 241 -5.40 -6.38 27.27
N ASP A 242 -5.89 -6.52 26.04
CA ASP A 242 -5.90 -7.77 25.27
C ASP A 242 -5.54 -7.56 23.79
N PRO A 243 -4.25 -7.33 23.49
CA PRO A 243 -3.79 -7.06 22.12
C PRO A 243 -3.98 -8.25 21.17
N LYS A 244 -4.06 -9.48 21.70
CA LYS A 244 -4.24 -10.69 20.88
C LYS A 244 -5.59 -10.72 20.18
N THR A 245 -6.59 -10.09 20.81
CA THR A 245 -7.94 -10.03 20.27
C THR A 245 -8.30 -8.66 19.71
N ALA A 246 -7.38 -7.69 19.69
CA ALA A 246 -7.66 -6.32 19.24
C ALA A 246 -8.06 -6.24 17.76
N SER A 247 -7.39 -6.99 16.87
CA SER A 247 -7.81 -7.08 15.47
C SER A 247 -8.88 -8.14 15.31
N ARG A 248 -10.13 -7.70 15.12
CA ARG A 248 -11.32 -8.54 15.07
C ARG A 248 -12.31 -8.07 13.99
N PRO A 249 -11.93 -8.13 12.70
CA PRO A 249 -12.81 -7.71 11.62
C PRO A 249 -14.16 -8.43 11.66
N TRP A 250 -15.23 -7.64 11.44
CA TRP A 250 -16.63 -8.06 11.53
C TRP A 250 -17.15 -8.54 12.89
N ASP A 251 -16.35 -8.49 13.96
CA ASP A 251 -16.84 -8.70 15.33
C ASP A 251 -17.51 -7.43 15.86
N LYS A 252 -18.65 -7.54 16.56
CA LYS A 252 -19.39 -6.38 17.09
C LYS A 252 -18.55 -5.50 18.02
N ALA A 253 -17.57 -6.07 18.72
CA ALA A 253 -16.74 -5.35 19.67
C ALA A 253 -15.45 -4.78 19.04
N ARG A 254 -15.37 -4.71 17.71
CA ARG A 254 -14.27 -4.04 16.98
C ARG A 254 -14.32 -2.54 17.21
N ASP A 255 -13.16 -1.93 17.43
CA ASP A 255 -13.04 -0.53 17.84
C ASP A 255 -11.99 0.26 17.04
N GLY A 256 -11.37 -0.35 16.03
CA GLY A 256 -10.33 0.27 15.22
C GLY A 256 -9.38 -0.78 14.65
N PHE A 257 -8.48 -0.34 13.79
CA PHE A 257 -7.48 -1.25 13.23
C PHE A 257 -6.28 -1.41 14.17
N VAL A 258 -5.59 -2.55 14.05
CA VAL A 258 -4.29 -2.78 14.71
C VAL A 258 -3.20 -2.57 13.67
N MET A 259 -2.19 -1.75 13.94
CA MET A 259 -1.16 -1.45 12.95
C MET A 259 -0.17 -2.62 12.80
N GLY A 260 0.20 -2.92 11.55
CA GLY A 260 1.23 -3.89 11.20
C GLY A 260 2.35 -3.26 10.37
N GLU A 261 3.38 -4.04 10.06
CA GLU A 261 4.49 -3.66 9.18
C GLU A 261 4.96 -4.86 8.35
N GLY A 262 5.62 -4.61 7.21
CA GLY A 262 6.17 -5.66 6.36
C GLY A 262 6.31 -5.24 4.91
N ALA A 263 6.44 -6.22 4.02
CA ALA A 263 6.37 -6.02 2.57
C ALA A 263 5.80 -7.25 1.86
N GLY A 264 5.01 -7.00 0.83
CA GLY A 264 4.56 -8.01 -0.13
C GLY A 264 4.90 -7.54 -1.53
N VAL A 265 5.74 -8.29 -2.23
CA VAL A 265 6.16 -8.01 -3.60
C VAL A 265 5.87 -9.23 -4.44
N LEU A 266 5.36 -9.03 -5.65
CA LEU A 266 4.93 -10.01 -6.63
C LEU A 266 5.76 -9.80 -7.91
N VAL A 267 6.07 -10.88 -8.62
CA VAL A 267 6.59 -10.81 -9.99
C VAL A 267 5.44 -11.09 -10.96
N MET A 268 5.17 -10.12 -11.83
CA MET A 268 4.22 -10.19 -12.93
C MET A 268 4.95 -10.32 -14.25
N GLU A 269 4.36 -11.06 -15.18
CA GLU A 269 4.97 -11.30 -16.48
C GLU A 269 3.95 -11.32 -17.63
N SER A 270 4.38 -10.94 -18.84
CA SER A 270 3.59 -11.02 -20.06
C SER A 270 3.34 -12.46 -20.46
N LEU A 271 2.14 -12.73 -21.00
CA LEU A 271 1.73 -14.06 -21.43
C LEU A 271 2.72 -14.71 -22.41
N GLU A 272 3.13 -13.96 -23.43
CA GLU A 272 4.01 -14.46 -24.49
C GLU A 272 5.43 -14.74 -23.98
N HIS A 273 5.95 -13.89 -23.08
CA HIS A 273 7.25 -14.09 -22.42
C HIS A 273 7.20 -15.30 -21.46
N ALA A 274 6.11 -15.42 -20.70
CA ALA A 274 5.84 -16.54 -19.81
C ALA A 274 5.73 -17.88 -20.57
N THR A 275 5.00 -17.92 -21.68
CA THR A 275 4.85 -19.13 -22.52
C THR A 275 6.16 -19.54 -23.18
N LYS A 276 6.98 -18.59 -23.66
CA LYS A 276 8.31 -18.87 -24.24
C LYS A 276 9.26 -19.58 -23.27
N ARG A 277 9.05 -19.44 -21.96
CA ARG A 277 9.80 -20.14 -20.90
C ARG A 277 9.01 -21.25 -20.19
N GLY A 278 7.87 -21.67 -20.75
CA GLY A 278 7.08 -22.81 -20.23
C GLY A 278 6.22 -22.51 -18.99
N ALA A 279 5.76 -21.26 -18.81
CA ALA A 279 5.03 -20.86 -17.62
C ALA A 279 3.47 -20.94 -17.76
N PRO A 280 2.77 -21.58 -16.81
CA PRO A 280 1.30 -21.80 -16.80
C PRO A 280 0.35 -20.52 -16.77
N ILE A 281 -0.89 -20.46 -17.36
CA ILE A 281 -1.82 -19.29 -17.70
C ILE A 281 -3.41 -19.40 -17.55
N ILE A 282 -4.20 -18.69 -16.71
CA ILE A 282 -5.59 -18.16 -17.07
C ILE A 282 -6.31 -17.60 -15.84
N ALA A 283 -7.09 -16.51 -16.02
CA ALA A 283 -8.10 -16.02 -15.09
C ALA A 283 -9.20 -15.21 -15.82
N SER A 284 -10.49 -15.47 -15.55
CA SER A 284 -11.66 -14.69 -16.05
C SER A 284 -12.53 -14.19 -14.88
N THR A 285 -13.30 -13.13 -15.06
CA THR A 285 -13.93 -12.34 -13.96
C THR A 285 -15.31 -12.81 -13.48
N TRP A 286 -15.89 -13.86 -14.07
CA TRP A 286 -17.31 -14.19 -13.89
C TRP A 286 -17.63 -15.25 -12.82
N GLU A 287 -16.61 -15.74 -12.09
CA GLU A 287 -16.74 -16.87 -11.16
C GLU A 287 -16.12 -16.57 -9.78
N VAL A 288 -16.16 -15.31 -9.32
CA VAL A 288 -15.58 -14.92 -8.02
C VAL A 288 -16.26 -15.70 -6.90
N ASN A 289 -15.53 -16.61 -6.27
CA ASN A 289 -16.00 -17.43 -5.15
C ASN A 289 -15.17 -17.24 -3.88
N TYR A 290 -14.12 -16.41 -3.92
CA TYR A 290 -13.34 -16.04 -2.75
C TYR A 290 -12.98 -14.56 -2.74
N ILE A 291 -13.09 -13.93 -1.57
CA ILE A 291 -12.75 -12.53 -1.34
C ILE A 291 -11.81 -12.44 -0.14
N ASN A 292 -10.56 -11.99 -0.36
CA ASN A 292 -9.72 -11.48 0.72
C ASN A 292 -10.04 -10.00 0.90
N ALA A 293 -10.78 -9.70 1.95
CA ALA A 293 -11.40 -8.41 2.18
C ALA A 293 -10.40 -7.37 2.70
N HIS A 294 -10.76 -6.10 2.55
CA HIS A 294 -9.99 -5.02 3.16
C HIS A 294 -10.14 -5.04 4.69
N ALA A 295 -11.35 -5.18 5.21
CA ALA A 295 -11.70 -5.60 6.57
C ALA A 295 -10.69 -5.16 7.65
N THR A 296 -10.64 -3.85 7.90
CA THR A 296 -9.64 -3.24 8.78
C THR A 296 -9.97 -3.37 10.25
N SER A 297 -11.08 -4.01 10.62
CA SER A 297 -11.60 -4.03 11.99
C SER A 297 -12.15 -2.67 12.42
N THR A 298 -12.58 -1.85 11.45
CA THR A 298 -13.20 -0.54 11.71
C THR A 298 -14.71 -0.64 11.57
N LEU A 299 -15.45 0.09 12.41
CA LEU A 299 -16.92 0.03 12.43
C LEU A 299 -17.53 0.38 11.06
N ALA A 300 -17.10 1.51 10.49
CA ALA A 300 -17.63 2.01 9.21
C ALA A 300 -17.06 1.24 8.01
N GLY A 301 -15.75 0.97 8.00
CA GLY A 301 -15.08 0.36 6.85
C GLY A 301 -15.55 -1.05 6.57
N ASP A 302 -15.62 -1.89 7.61
CA ASP A 302 -16.03 -3.29 7.49
C ASP A 302 -17.47 -3.41 6.92
N LEU A 303 -18.41 -2.61 7.43
CA LEU A 303 -19.80 -2.65 6.97
C LEU A 303 -19.98 -2.01 5.58
N ALA A 304 -19.23 -0.94 5.27
CA ALA A 304 -19.24 -0.33 3.95
C ALA A 304 -18.76 -1.32 2.87
N GLU A 305 -17.71 -2.08 3.16
CA GLU A 305 -17.22 -3.15 2.28
C GLU A 305 -18.27 -4.24 2.06
N ILE A 306 -18.89 -4.75 3.13
CA ILE A 306 -19.94 -5.77 3.04
C ILE A 306 -21.12 -5.29 2.20
N ASN A 307 -21.55 -4.04 2.41
CA ASN A 307 -22.62 -3.43 1.61
C ASN A 307 -22.22 -3.24 0.14
N ALA A 308 -20.96 -2.91 -0.15
CA ALA A 308 -20.45 -2.83 -1.52
C ALA A 308 -20.46 -4.20 -2.19
N ILE A 309 -20.03 -5.26 -1.49
CA ILE A 309 -20.04 -6.64 -2.00
C ILE A 309 -21.48 -7.08 -2.29
N LYS A 310 -22.44 -6.86 -1.38
CA LYS A 310 -23.87 -7.18 -1.59
C LYS A 310 -24.49 -6.44 -2.78
N LYS A 311 -23.98 -5.24 -3.13
CA LYS A 311 -24.43 -4.49 -4.32
C LYS A 311 -23.87 -5.07 -5.62
N VAL A 312 -22.63 -5.58 -5.59
CA VAL A 312 -21.95 -6.11 -6.78
C VAL A 312 -22.36 -7.55 -7.06
N PHE A 313 -22.44 -8.39 -6.04
CA PHE A 313 -22.73 -9.82 -6.16
C PHE A 313 -24.18 -10.10 -5.75
N LYS A 314 -25.01 -10.52 -6.71
CA LYS A 314 -26.42 -10.85 -6.47
C LYS A 314 -26.62 -12.20 -5.76
N ASN A 315 -25.71 -13.15 -5.95
CA ASN A 315 -25.67 -14.42 -5.23
C ASN A 315 -24.37 -14.51 -4.45
N THR A 316 -24.47 -14.47 -3.13
CA THR A 316 -23.32 -14.47 -2.21
C THR A 316 -23.12 -15.80 -1.48
N LYS A 317 -24.04 -16.77 -1.66
CA LYS A 317 -24.08 -18.01 -0.86
C LYS A 317 -22.84 -18.87 -1.01
N GLU A 318 -22.22 -18.86 -2.20
CA GLU A 318 -21.03 -19.65 -2.51
C GLU A 318 -19.73 -18.87 -2.34
N ILE A 319 -19.82 -17.58 -1.98
CA ILE A 319 -18.66 -16.71 -1.82
C ILE A 319 -18.17 -16.80 -0.39
N LYS A 320 -16.95 -17.29 -0.21
CA LYS A 320 -16.23 -17.17 1.07
C LYS A 320 -15.47 -15.86 1.13
N ILE A 321 -15.49 -15.23 2.29
CA ILE A 321 -14.76 -13.99 2.56
C ILE A 321 -13.85 -14.19 3.76
N ASN A 322 -12.65 -13.61 3.76
CA ASN A 322 -11.84 -13.58 4.98
C ASN A 322 -11.15 -12.23 5.18
N ALA A 323 -10.65 -12.03 6.39
CA ALA A 323 -9.90 -10.85 6.79
C ALA A 323 -8.54 -11.27 7.34
N THR A 324 -7.54 -11.37 6.45
CA THR A 324 -6.17 -11.73 6.85
C THR A 324 -5.54 -10.71 7.82
N LYS A 325 -6.03 -9.46 7.83
CA LYS A 325 -5.65 -8.42 8.81
C LYS A 325 -5.93 -8.81 10.27
N SER A 326 -6.87 -9.72 10.51
CA SER A 326 -7.12 -10.29 11.85
C SER A 326 -5.86 -10.92 12.47
N MET A 327 -4.97 -11.49 11.65
CA MET A 327 -3.73 -12.13 12.09
C MET A 327 -2.52 -11.20 11.96
N ILE A 328 -2.48 -10.40 10.90
CA ILE A 328 -1.26 -9.68 10.48
C ILE A 328 -1.28 -8.19 10.85
N GLY A 329 -2.42 -7.70 11.34
CA GLY A 329 -2.70 -6.28 11.47
C GLY A 329 -2.91 -5.61 10.11
N HIS A 330 -3.10 -4.31 10.13
CA HIS A 330 -3.15 -3.48 8.94
C HIS A 330 -1.76 -2.91 8.66
N CYS A 331 -1.06 -3.51 7.70
CA CYS A 331 0.29 -3.09 7.33
C CYS A 331 0.34 -1.85 6.41
N LEU A 332 -0.70 -1.01 6.43
CA LEU A 332 -0.85 0.18 5.58
C LEU A 332 -0.38 -0.13 4.15
N GLY A 333 0.73 0.53 3.74
CA GLY A 333 1.65 0.20 2.66
C GLY A 333 1.61 -1.25 2.17
N ALA A 334 2.06 -2.16 2.99
CA ALA A 334 2.30 -3.53 2.58
C ALA A 334 1.01 -4.37 2.41
N SER A 335 -0.13 -3.90 2.91
CA SER A 335 -1.36 -4.73 3.01
C SER A 335 -1.78 -5.30 1.66
N GLY A 336 -1.84 -4.48 0.60
CA GLY A 336 -2.26 -4.95 -0.72
C GLY A 336 -1.31 -5.98 -1.35
N GLY A 337 -0.01 -5.90 -1.06
CA GLY A 337 0.97 -6.91 -1.48
C GLY A 337 0.82 -8.21 -0.70
N LEU A 338 0.74 -8.12 0.63
CA LEU A 338 0.57 -9.28 1.53
C LEU A 338 -0.76 -10.01 1.29
N GLU A 339 -1.83 -9.26 1.07
CA GLU A 339 -3.16 -9.80 0.78
C GLU A 339 -3.25 -10.42 -0.59
N ALA A 340 -2.64 -9.82 -1.62
CA ALA A 340 -2.54 -10.45 -2.95
C ALA A 340 -1.78 -11.78 -2.89
N ILE A 341 -0.69 -11.83 -2.11
CA ILE A 341 0.06 -13.06 -1.83
C ILE A 341 -0.84 -14.11 -1.19
N ALA A 342 -1.53 -13.76 -0.09
CA ALA A 342 -2.40 -14.67 0.63
C ALA A 342 -3.54 -15.19 -0.28
N THR A 343 -4.06 -14.33 -1.16
CA THR A 343 -5.09 -14.67 -2.14
C THR A 343 -4.59 -15.66 -3.19
N VAL A 344 -3.40 -15.45 -3.73
CA VAL A 344 -2.77 -16.39 -4.68
C VAL A 344 -2.46 -17.72 -4.00
N LYS A 345 -2.06 -17.70 -2.73
CA LYS A 345 -1.84 -18.92 -1.94
C LYS A 345 -3.11 -19.70 -1.68
N ALA A 346 -4.23 -19.02 -1.43
CA ALA A 346 -5.53 -19.66 -1.32
C ALA A 346 -5.89 -20.39 -2.63
N ILE A 347 -5.66 -19.76 -3.79
CA ILE A 347 -5.86 -20.40 -5.10
C ILE A 347 -4.97 -21.64 -5.27
N GLN A 348 -3.69 -21.55 -4.92
CA GLN A 348 -2.75 -22.65 -5.12
C GLN A 348 -2.99 -23.86 -4.23
N THR A 349 -3.42 -23.62 -2.99
CA THR A 349 -3.46 -24.65 -1.94
C THR A 349 -4.87 -25.14 -1.64
N GLY A 350 -5.90 -24.40 -2.07
CA GLY A 350 -7.27 -24.62 -1.65
C GLY A 350 -7.52 -24.33 -0.16
N TRP A 351 -6.56 -23.77 0.57
CA TRP A 351 -6.71 -23.42 1.98
C TRP A 351 -6.92 -21.91 2.15
N LEU A 352 -8.06 -21.54 2.73
CA LEU A 352 -8.37 -20.17 3.10
C LEU A 352 -7.85 -19.88 4.50
N HIS A 353 -7.17 -18.74 4.66
CA HIS A 353 -6.77 -18.26 5.97
C HIS A 353 -8.01 -17.90 6.80
N PRO A 354 -7.99 -18.11 8.13
CA PRO A 354 -9.11 -17.73 8.97
C PRO A 354 -9.19 -16.22 9.16
N SER A 355 -10.40 -15.76 9.46
CA SER A 355 -10.63 -14.50 10.15
C SER A 355 -10.69 -14.76 11.65
N ILE A 356 -9.57 -14.60 12.35
CA ILE A 356 -9.49 -14.87 13.80
C ILE A 356 -10.20 -13.78 14.61
N ASN A 357 -10.45 -14.07 15.89
CA ASN A 357 -11.07 -13.16 16.86
C ASN A 357 -12.53 -12.78 16.56
N GLN A 358 -13.29 -13.64 15.88
CA GLN A 358 -14.73 -13.47 15.70
C GLN A 358 -15.49 -14.25 16.77
N PHE A 359 -15.83 -13.56 17.86
CA PHE A 359 -16.54 -14.15 19.01
C PHE A 359 -18.04 -13.83 18.97
N ASN A 360 -18.39 -12.64 18.51
CA ASN A 360 -19.75 -12.16 18.35
C ASN A 360 -19.86 -11.41 17.01
N PRO A 361 -20.00 -12.13 15.88
CA PRO A 361 -20.01 -11.53 14.56
C PRO A 361 -21.21 -10.63 14.34
N GLU A 362 -21.03 -9.65 13.47
CA GLU A 362 -22.09 -8.76 13.00
C GLU A 362 -23.17 -9.53 12.22
N PRO A 363 -24.45 -9.48 12.62
CA PRO A 363 -25.52 -10.22 11.95
C PRO A 363 -25.74 -9.80 10.50
N SER A 364 -25.36 -8.57 10.15
CA SER A 364 -25.43 -8.05 8.79
C SER A 364 -24.39 -8.68 7.85
N VAL A 365 -23.39 -9.37 8.39
CA VAL A 365 -22.35 -10.08 7.65
C VAL A 365 -22.81 -11.53 7.42
N GLU A 366 -23.67 -11.70 6.42
CA GLU A 366 -24.27 -12.99 6.04
C GLU A 366 -23.36 -13.89 5.17
N PHE A 367 -22.06 -13.59 5.14
CA PHE A 367 -21.07 -14.35 4.37
C PHE A 367 -20.42 -15.41 5.26
N ASP A 368 -19.93 -16.49 4.67
CA ASP A 368 -18.98 -17.35 5.36
C ASP A 368 -17.63 -16.63 5.47
N THR A 369 -17.36 -16.10 6.66
CA THR A 369 -16.18 -15.29 6.98
C THR A 369 -14.92 -16.10 7.26
N VAL A 370 -14.97 -17.43 7.11
CA VAL A 370 -13.88 -18.35 7.50
C VAL A 370 -13.48 -18.09 8.95
N ALA A 371 -14.47 -18.00 9.84
CA ALA A 371 -14.29 -17.55 11.22
C ALA A 371 -13.39 -18.50 12.03
N ASN A 372 -12.34 -17.95 12.65
CA ASN A 372 -11.43 -18.54 13.63
C ASN A 372 -10.58 -19.74 13.18
N VAL A 373 -11.05 -20.58 12.26
CA VAL A 373 -10.39 -21.79 11.80
C VAL A 373 -10.28 -21.76 10.28
N LYS A 374 -9.09 -22.11 9.76
CA LYS A 374 -8.85 -22.21 8.32
C LYS A 374 -9.84 -23.20 7.70
N GLN A 375 -10.27 -22.94 6.47
CA GLN A 375 -11.19 -23.82 5.75
C GLN A 375 -10.62 -24.21 4.39
N GLN A 376 -10.95 -25.41 3.93
CA GLN A 376 -10.63 -25.84 2.59
C GLN A 376 -11.75 -25.39 1.63
N HIS A 377 -11.38 -24.83 0.49
CA HIS A 377 -12.29 -24.35 -0.54
C HIS A 377 -11.59 -24.35 -1.90
N GLU A 378 -12.25 -24.90 -2.93
CA GLU A 378 -11.75 -24.79 -4.30
C GLU A 378 -11.95 -23.36 -4.79
N VAL A 379 -10.85 -22.64 -5.02
CA VAL A 379 -10.90 -21.24 -5.43
C VAL A 379 -10.77 -21.13 -6.94
N ASN A 380 -11.86 -20.73 -7.61
CA ASN A 380 -11.90 -20.53 -9.05
C ASN A 380 -11.36 -19.15 -9.42
N VAL A 381 -11.98 -18.12 -8.83
CA VAL A 381 -11.59 -16.72 -8.99
C VAL A 381 -11.65 -16.07 -7.62
N ALA A 382 -10.56 -15.40 -7.26
CA ALA A 382 -10.43 -14.68 -6.02
C ALA A 382 -10.22 -13.20 -6.26
N ILE A 383 -10.78 -12.37 -5.39
CA ILE A 383 -10.46 -10.94 -5.35
C ILE A 383 -9.75 -10.53 -4.07
N SER A 384 -8.89 -9.52 -4.17
CA SER A 384 -8.22 -8.85 -3.06
C SER A 384 -8.66 -7.40 -3.03
N ASN A 385 -9.34 -6.99 -1.95
CA ASN A 385 -9.90 -5.64 -1.80
C ASN A 385 -8.96 -4.73 -1.01
N SER A 386 -8.92 -3.46 -1.37
CA SER A 386 -8.22 -2.41 -0.62
C SER A 386 -8.96 -1.08 -0.72
N PHE A 387 -9.51 -0.62 0.41
CA PHE A 387 -10.31 0.61 0.53
C PHE A 387 -9.66 1.57 1.54
N GLY A 388 -8.78 2.42 1.04
CA GLY A 388 -7.91 3.25 1.86
C GLY A 388 -8.51 4.60 2.27
N PHE A 389 -7.84 5.22 3.25
CA PHE A 389 -8.05 6.62 3.60
C PHE A 389 -7.96 7.52 2.37
N GLY A 390 -8.73 8.62 2.34
CA GLY A 390 -8.82 9.51 1.18
C GLY A 390 -9.84 9.09 0.12
N GLY A 391 -10.64 8.05 0.39
CA GLY A 391 -11.70 7.59 -0.52
C GLY A 391 -11.19 6.75 -1.69
N HIS A 392 -10.01 6.16 -1.53
CA HIS A 392 -9.34 5.43 -2.58
C HIS A 392 -9.71 3.94 -2.57
N ASN A 393 -10.29 3.45 -3.66
CA ASN A 393 -10.79 2.08 -3.75
C ASN A 393 -10.10 1.29 -4.86
N SER A 394 -9.63 0.08 -4.55
CA SER A 394 -8.96 -0.81 -5.51
C SER A 394 -9.29 -2.27 -5.24
N VAL A 395 -9.47 -3.03 -6.32
CA VAL A 395 -9.75 -4.47 -6.30
C VAL A 395 -8.92 -5.15 -7.37
N VAL A 396 -8.35 -6.31 -7.04
CA VAL A 396 -7.60 -7.16 -7.99
C VAL A 396 -8.26 -8.51 -8.05
N ALA A 397 -8.39 -9.07 -9.24
CA ALA A 397 -8.86 -10.42 -9.45
C ALA A 397 -7.69 -11.35 -9.84
N PHE A 398 -7.67 -12.54 -9.25
CA PHE A 398 -6.77 -13.64 -9.53
C PHE A 398 -7.60 -14.89 -9.83
N SER A 399 -7.10 -15.81 -10.64
CA SER A 399 -7.75 -17.12 -10.80
C SER A 399 -6.72 -18.19 -11.13
N ALA A 400 -7.10 -19.44 -10.86
CA ALA A 400 -6.28 -20.62 -11.08
C ALA A 400 -5.96 -20.77 -12.57
N PHE A 401 -4.69 -21.07 -12.86
CA PHE A 401 -4.34 -21.52 -14.19
C PHE A 401 -4.83 -22.94 -14.45
N LYS A 402 -5.62 -23.13 -15.52
CA LYS A 402 -5.85 -24.42 -16.18
C LYS A 402 -5.29 -24.40 -17.64
N PRO A 403 -4.30 -25.26 -18.01
CA PRO A 403 -3.67 -25.30 -19.34
C PRO A 403 -4.59 -25.62 -20.51
#